data_AF-A0ABD0S5K6-F1
#
_entry.id   AF-A0ABD0S5K6-F1
#
_cell.length_a   1.000
_cell.length_b   1.000
_cell.length_c   1.000
_cell.angle_alpha   90.00
_cell.angle_beta   90.00
_cell.angle_gamma   90.00
#
_symmetry.space_group_name_H-M   'P 1'
#
loop_
_entity.id
_entity.type
_entity.pdbx_description
1 polymer ?
#
loop_
_entity_poly.entity_id
_entity_poly.type
_entity_poly.pdbx_seq_one_letter_code
_entity_poly.pdbx_strand_id
1 'polypeptide(L)'
;MAEPQPNQMMTCPYNKAHQVEHYRMHYHLQKCRKQYPGCKKLICPFDSTHVVNDVEMDYHISVCSKRILLDSQMYVVDDDYRPAVEVQTASVPGPSAAGEENWDDEMTTGYKPDPLKKGAHIITKIKGATPSERRKARMEGVKNYRPPEEEK
;
A
#
# COMPACT_ATOMS: atom_id res chain seq x y z
N MET A 1 -9.64 -8.75 -4.69
CA MET A 1 -8.44 -9.07 -3.88
C MET A 1 -8.20 -10.55 -4.04
N ALA A 2 -7.02 -10.98 -4.49
CA ALA A 2 -6.75 -12.41 -4.71
C ALA A 2 -6.74 -13.14 -3.36
N GLU A 3 -7.60 -14.15 -3.20
CA GLU A 3 -7.61 -14.99 -2.01
C GLU A 3 -6.25 -15.69 -1.86
N PRO A 4 -5.62 -15.66 -0.67
CA PRO A 4 -4.33 -16.29 -0.47
C PRO A 4 -4.49 -17.81 -0.60
N GLN A 5 -3.94 -18.40 -1.67
CA GLN A 5 -3.98 -19.85 -1.89
C GLN A 5 -3.08 -20.54 -0.85
N PRO A 6 -3.64 -21.24 0.15
CA PRO A 6 -2.87 -21.76 1.28
C PRO A 6 -1.95 -22.93 0.88
N ASN A 7 -2.24 -23.59 -0.25
CA ASN A 7 -1.55 -24.80 -0.70
C ASN A 7 -0.66 -24.57 -1.93
N GLN A 8 -0.25 -23.32 -2.19
CA GLN A 8 0.65 -23.04 -3.31
C GLN A 8 2.03 -23.66 -3.05
N MET A 9 2.38 -24.70 -3.81
CA MET A 9 3.69 -25.32 -3.77
C MET A 9 4.66 -24.58 -4.71
N MET A 10 5.88 -24.37 -4.22
CA MET A 10 6.95 -23.67 -4.92
C MET A 10 8.20 -24.55 -4.93
N THR A 11 8.94 -24.53 -6.03
CA THR A 11 10.20 -25.28 -6.16
C THR A 11 11.36 -24.55 -5.49
N CYS A 12 12.21 -25.29 -4.77
CA CYS A 12 13.38 -24.68 -4.13
C CYS A 12 14.44 -24.22 -5.15
N PRO A 13 15.01 -23.01 -5.01
CA PRO A 13 16.08 -22.49 -5.87
C PRO A 13 17.42 -23.26 -5.78
N TYR A 14 17.67 -23.96 -4.66
CA TYR A 14 18.89 -24.75 -4.46
C TYR A 14 18.79 -26.16 -5.06
N ASN A 15 17.61 -26.78 -4.97
CA ASN A 15 17.37 -28.12 -5.49
C ASN A 15 15.96 -28.23 -6.08
N LYS A 16 15.88 -28.52 -7.39
CA LYS A 16 14.62 -28.65 -8.14
C LYS A 16 13.74 -29.82 -7.66
N ALA A 17 14.29 -30.80 -6.94
CA ALA A 17 13.52 -31.92 -6.38
C ALA A 17 12.68 -31.53 -5.16
N HIS A 18 13.01 -30.42 -4.48
CA HIS A 18 12.23 -29.97 -3.33
C HIS A 18 11.04 -29.13 -3.78
N GLN A 19 9.84 -29.60 -3.46
CA GLN A 19 8.61 -28.81 -3.50
C GLN A 19 8.20 -28.44 -2.08
N VAL A 20 7.96 -27.16 -1.86
CA VAL A 20 7.71 -26.60 -0.52
C VAL A 20 6.55 -25.61 -0.62
N GLU A 21 5.64 -25.67 0.33
CA GLU A 21 4.56 -24.70 0.45
C GLU A 21 5.11 -23.28 0.60
N HIS A 22 4.47 -22.32 -0.05
CA HIS A 22 4.92 -20.92 -0.09
C HIS A 22 5.19 -20.37 1.32
N TYR A 23 4.31 -20.64 2.29
CA TYR A 23 4.47 -20.18 3.67
C TYR A 23 5.65 -20.85 4.41
N ARG A 24 6.14 -22.02 3.99
CA ARG A 24 7.29 -22.70 4.63
C ARG A 24 8.62 -22.39 3.94
N MET A 25 8.59 -21.70 2.80
CA MET A 25 9.77 -21.48 1.98
C MET A 25 10.89 -20.78 2.77
N HIS A 26 10.57 -19.74 3.54
CA HIS A 26 11.56 -19.01 4.33
C HIS A 26 12.33 -19.92 5.33
N TYR A 27 11.63 -20.83 6.01
CA TYR A 27 12.27 -21.82 6.89
C TYR A 27 13.07 -22.87 6.10
N HIS A 28 12.56 -23.29 4.94
CA HIS A 28 13.23 -24.26 4.09
C HIS A 28 14.57 -23.73 3.57
N LEU A 29 14.60 -22.50 3.05
CA LEU A 29 15.79 -21.89 2.46
C LEU A 29 16.96 -21.81 3.46
N GLN A 30 16.69 -21.47 4.73
CA GLN A 30 17.72 -21.44 5.77
C GLN A 30 18.41 -22.78 5.99
N LYS A 31 17.66 -23.89 5.93
CA LYS A 31 18.21 -25.25 6.08
C LYS A 31 18.88 -25.72 4.79
N CYS A 32 18.23 -25.47 3.65
CA CYS A 32 18.71 -25.93 2.34
C CYS A 32 20.03 -25.25 1.96
N ARG A 33 20.20 -23.96 2.29
CA ARG A 33 21.47 -23.24 2.10
C ARG A 33 22.65 -23.92 2.82
N LYS A 34 22.43 -24.45 4.03
CA LYS A 34 23.48 -25.15 4.80
C LYS A 34 23.83 -26.50 4.19
N GLN A 35 22.88 -27.15 3.52
CA GLN A 35 23.08 -28.45 2.86
C GLN A 35 23.83 -28.33 1.53
N TYR A 36 23.71 -27.19 0.84
CA TYR A 36 24.33 -26.95 -0.47
C TYR A 36 25.31 -25.75 -0.46
N PRO A 37 26.45 -25.84 0.26
CA PRO A 37 27.40 -24.74 0.37
C PRO A 37 28.12 -24.41 -0.95
N GLY A 38 28.16 -25.34 -1.91
CA GLY A 38 28.80 -25.14 -3.21
C GLY A 38 27.99 -24.28 -4.19
N CYS A 39 26.72 -24.01 -3.90
CA CYS A 39 25.89 -23.16 -4.75
C CYS A 39 26.13 -21.68 -4.40
N LYS A 40 26.78 -20.93 -5.30
CA LYS A 40 26.98 -19.47 -5.19
C LYS A 40 25.67 -18.71 -5.41
N LYS A 41 24.75 -18.82 -4.44
CA LYS A 41 23.47 -18.13 -4.41
C LYS A 41 23.39 -17.24 -3.18
N LEU A 42 22.96 -16.00 -3.39
CA LEU A 42 22.79 -14.99 -2.35
C LEU A 42 21.30 -14.75 -2.09
N ILE A 43 21.01 -14.22 -0.90
CA ILE A 43 19.65 -13.88 -0.47
C ILE A 43 19.46 -12.39 -0.70
N CYS A 44 18.30 -12.01 -1.23
CA CYS A 44 17.95 -10.60 -1.43
C CYS A 44 17.91 -9.85 -0.08
N PRO A 45 18.44 -8.61 -0.01
CA PRO A 45 18.34 -7.79 1.20
C PRO A 45 16.91 -7.33 1.53
N PHE A 46 15.99 -7.32 0.54
CA PHE A 46 14.62 -6.86 0.72
C PHE A 46 13.63 -7.98 1.07
N ASP A 47 13.89 -9.22 0.66
CA ASP A 47 13.02 -10.37 0.92
C ASP A 47 13.85 -11.65 1.09
N SER A 48 13.69 -12.30 2.25
CA SER A 48 14.37 -13.55 2.58
C SER A 48 13.98 -14.75 1.71
N THR A 49 12.87 -14.66 0.98
CA THR A 49 12.40 -15.71 0.07
C THR A 49 13.07 -15.65 -1.31
N HIS A 50 13.62 -14.49 -1.69
CA HIS A 50 14.32 -14.32 -2.95
C HIS A 50 15.75 -14.86 -2.84
N VAL A 51 16.04 -15.92 -3.59
CA VAL A 51 17.37 -16.50 -3.72
C VAL A 51 17.83 -16.37 -5.16
N VAL A 52 18.92 -15.65 -5.37
CA VAL A 52 19.43 -15.26 -6.70
C VAL A 52 20.89 -15.73 -6.82
N ASN A 53 21.36 -15.97 -8.04
CA ASN A 53 22.78 -16.28 -8.24
C ASN A 53 23.63 -15.04 -7.94
N ASP A 54 24.86 -15.26 -7.49
CA ASP A 54 25.81 -14.20 -7.12
C ASP A 54 25.95 -13.13 -8.22
N VAL A 55 26.13 -13.56 -9.46
CA VAL A 55 26.31 -12.69 -10.64
C VAL A 55 25.08 -11.83 -10.97
N GLU A 56 23.88 -12.31 -10.61
CA GLU A 56 22.61 -11.64 -10.94
C GLU A 56 22.11 -10.74 -9.80
N MET A 57 22.81 -10.72 -8.66
CA MET A 57 22.36 -10.00 -7.46
C MET A 57 22.29 -8.48 -7.69
N ASP A 58 23.27 -7.90 -8.37
CA ASP A 58 23.29 -6.45 -8.65
C ASP A 58 22.10 -6.04 -9.53
N TYR A 59 21.81 -6.84 -10.56
CA TYR A 59 20.63 -6.63 -11.40
C TYR A 59 19.34 -6.81 -10.58
N HIS A 60 19.25 -7.86 -9.77
CA HIS A 60 18.10 -8.12 -8.92
C HIS A 60 17.80 -6.95 -7.98
N ILE A 61 18.80 -6.35 -7.34
CA ILE A 61 18.61 -5.20 -6.44
C ILE A 61 17.95 -4.03 -7.18
N SER A 62 18.30 -3.79 -8.45
CA SER A 62 17.72 -2.70 -9.24
C SER A 62 16.26 -2.94 -9.62
N VAL A 63 15.84 -4.19 -9.85
CA VAL A 63 14.52 -4.57 -10.40
C VAL A 63 13.58 -5.23 -9.36
N CYS A 64 14.06 -5.50 -8.14
CA CYS A 64 13.30 -6.26 -7.14
C CYS A 64 11.96 -5.58 -6.80
N SER A 65 10.85 -6.33 -6.93
CA SER A 65 9.50 -5.82 -6.64
C SER A 65 9.31 -5.40 -5.18
N LYS A 66 10.09 -5.97 -4.26
CA LYS A 66 10.01 -5.67 -2.81
C LYS A 66 10.81 -4.43 -2.42
N ARG A 67 11.61 -3.87 -3.32
CA ARG A 67 12.33 -2.61 -3.12
C ARG A 67 11.38 -1.43 -2.83
N ILE A 68 10.16 -1.48 -3.37
CA ILE A 68 9.12 -0.46 -3.16
C ILE A 68 8.83 -0.20 -1.67
N LEU A 69 8.96 -1.21 -0.80
CA LEU A 69 8.74 -1.02 0.64
C LEU A 69 9.79 -0.06 1.23
N LEU A 70 11.06 -0.26 0.86
CA LEU A 70 12.14 0.64 1.27
C LEU A 70 11.96 2.03 0.63
N ASP A 71 11.67 2.07 -0.67
CA ASP A 71 11.53 3.34 -1.38
C ASP A 71 10.36 4.16 -0.82
N SER A 72 9.24 3.53 -0.47
CA SER A 72 8.08 4.20 0.16
C SER A 72 8.38 4.75 1.56
N GLN A 73 9.32 4.14 2.28
CA GLN A 73 9.74 4.61 3.59
C GLN A 73 10.80 5.72 3.50
N MET A 74 11.71 5.62 2.53
CA MET A 74 12.84 6.55 2.37
C MET A 74 12.44 7.82 1.62
N TYR A 75 11.68 7.66 0.55
CA TYR A 75 11.21 8.77 -0.26
C TYR A 75 9.80 9.11 0.18
N VAL A 76 9.59 10.37 0.54
CA VAL A 76 8.25 10.90 0.74
C VAL A 76 7.60 10.96 -0.63
N VAL A 77 6.89 9.91 -1.01
CA VAL A 77 6.01 9.92 -2.19
C VAL A 77 4.75 10.71 -1.79
N ASP A 78 4.91 12.02 -1.57
CA ASP A 78 3.79 12.97 -1.51
C ASP A 78 3.28 13.18 -2.94
N ASP A 79 2.86 12.10 -3.60
CA ASP A 79 1.97 12.23 -4.74
C ASP A 79 0.55 12.09 -4.20
N ASP A 80 0.05 13.20 -3.66
CA ASP A 80 -1.39 13.44 -3.52
C ASP A 80 -2.07 13.52 -4.92
N TYR A 81 -1.37 13.24 -6.02
CA TYR A 81 -1.95 12.98 -7.33
C TYR A 81 -2.69 11.64 -7.30
N ARG A 82 -3.93 11.70 -6.81
CA ARG A 82 -4.96 10.85 -7.40
C ARG A 82 -5.19 11.36 -8.81
N PRO A 83 -4.93 10.58 -9.88
CA PRO A 83 -5.50 10.94 -11.17
C PRO A 83 -6.99 11.12 -10.93
N ALA A 84 -7.52 12.31 -11.24
CA ALA A 84 -8.94 12.54 -11.33
C ALA A 84 -9.43 11.69 -12.50
N VAL A 85 -9.61 10.39 -12.25
CA VAL A 85 -10.39 9.56 -13.15
C VAL A 85 -11.77 10.15 -13.06
N GLU A 86 -12.18 10.85 -14.11
CA GLU A 86 -13.57 11.22 -14.31
C GLU A 86 -14.35 9.91 -14.28
N VAL A 87 -14.98 9.63 -13.14
CA VAL A 87 -15.93 8.53 -13.02
C VAL A 87 -17.09 8.94 -13.90
N GLN A 88 -17.04 8.54 -15.17
CA GLN A 88 -18.21 8.58 -16.02
C GLN A 88 -19.22 7.64 -15.37
N THR A 89 -20.23 8.21 -14.74
CA THR A 89 -21.44 7.51 -14.32
C THR A 89 -22.14 7.08 -15.60
N ALA A 90 -21.68 5.97 -16.19
CA ALA A 90 -22.38 5.34 -17.28
C ALA A 90 -23.73 4.88 -16.71
N SER A 91 -24.82 5.55 -17.10
CA SER A 91 -26.17 5.09 -16.81
C SER A 91 -26.34 3.75 -17.51
N VAL A 92 -26.23 2.66 -16.76
CA VAL A 92 -26.66 1.34 -17.22
C VAL A 92 -28.19 1.39 -17.22
N PRO A 93 -28.88 1.15 -18.35
CA PRO A 93 -30.33 0.98 -18.32
C PRO A 93 -30.61 -0.40 -17.71
N GLY A 94 -30.82 -0.44 -16.40
CA GLY A 94 -31.35 -1.59 -15.69
C GLY A 94 -32.89 -1.66 -15.86
N PRO A 95 -33.49 -2.86 -15.90
CA PRO A 95 -34.93 -3.01 -16.02
C PRO A 95 -35.62 -2.39 -14.80
N SER A 96 -36.61 -1.52 -15.06
CA SER A 96 -37.42 -0.84 -14.06
C SER A 96 -38.15 -1.84 -13.17
N ALA A 97 -37.57 -2.14 -12.00
CA ALA A 97 -38.28 -2.81 -10.93
C ALA A 97 -39.29 -1.81 -10.36
N ALA A 98 -40.58 -2.10 -10.55
CA ALA A 98 -41.69 -1.34 -10.01
C ALA A 98 -41.76 -1.52 -8.47
N GLY A 99 -40.86 -0.85 -7.76
CA GLY A 99 -40.94 -0.59 -6.33
C GLY A 99 -40.87 0.91 -6.13
N GLU A 100 -41.89 1.47 -5.50
CA GLU A 100 -42.11 2.91 -5.29
C GLU A 100 -41.11 3.59 -4.33
N GLU A 101 -40.07 2.87 -3.89
CA GLU A 101 -39.01 3.37 -3.00
C GLU A 101 -37.64 2.96 -3.55
N ASN A 102 -37.15 3.72 -4.53
CA ASN A 102 -35.83 3.53 -5.11
C ASN A 102 -34.82 4.46 -4.42
N TRP A 103 -33.96 3.87 -3.58
CA TRP A 103 -32.86 4.57 -2.90
C TRP A 103 -31.80 5.14 -3.88
N ASP A 104 -31.88 4.78 -5.17
CA ASP A 104 -30.99 5.21 -6.24
C ASP A 104 -31.48 6.51 -6.95
N ASP A 105 -32.73 6.94 -6.70
CA ASP A 105 -33.32 8.17 -7.28
C ASP A 105 -33.07 9.43 -6.44
N GLU A 106 -32.52 9.30 -5.23
CA GLU A 106 -32.08 10.45 -4.44
C GLU A 106 -30.73 10.93 -5.00
N MET A 107 -30.79 11.93 -5.91
CA MET A 107 -29.62 12.58 -6.48
C MET A 107 -28.88 13.40 -5.42
N THR A 108 -28.19 12.71 -4.52
CA THR A 108 -27.23 13.31 -3.61
C THR A 108 -26.11 13.89 -4.46
N THR A 109 -25.88 15.19 -4.38
CA THR A 109 -24.73 15.81 -5.02
C THR A 109 -23.49 15.14 -4.44
N GLY A 110 -22.82 14.30 -5.22
CA GLY A 110 -21.65 13.55 -4.75
C GLY A 110 -20.69 14.48 -4.03
N TYR A 111 -20.30 14.12 -2.81
CA TYR A 111 -19.40 14.90 -1.98
C TYR A 111 -18.11 15.21 -2.78
N LYS A 112 -17.91 16.49 -3.13
CA LYS A 112 -16.67 16.98 -3.73
C LYS A 112 -15.78 17.49 -2.60
N PRO A 113 -14.79 16.71 -2.12
CA PRO A 113 -13.85 17.21 -1.12
C PRO A 113 -13.09 18.37 -1.73
N ASP A 114 -13.31 19.58 -1.21
CA ASP A 114 -12.50 20.75 -1.55
C ASP A 114 -11.28 20.75 -0.60
N PRO A 115 -10.08 20.37 -1.07
CA PRO A 115 -8.90 20.24 -0.21
C PRO A 115 -8.47 21.57 0.42
N LEU A 116 -8.97 22.70 -0.11
CA LEU A 116 -8.72 24.04 0.40
C LEU A 116 -9.69 24.43 1.53
N LYS A 117 -10.86 23.78 1.63
CA LYS A 117 -11.87 24.02 2.67
C LYS A 117 -11.71 23.09 3.86
N LYS A 118 -10.49 22.95 4.39
CA LYS A 118 -10.34 22.35 5.73
C LYS A 118 -10.90 23.36 6.73
N GLY A 119 -12.03 23.02 7.35
CA GLY A 119 -12.66 23.89 8.34
C GLY A 119 -11.70 24.18 9.50
N ALA A 120 -11.90 25.33 10.17
CA ALA A 120 -11.11 25.73 11.34
C ALA A 120 -11.18 24.74 12.52
N HIS A 121 -12.06 23.73 12.44
CA HIS A 121 -12.15 22.61 13.36
C HIS A 121 -11.13 21.49 13.07
N ILE A 122 -10.32 21.57 12.01
CA ILE A 122 -9.36 20.52 11.64
C ILE A 122 -7.93 21.02 11.84
N ILE A 123 -7.28 20.56 12.92
CA ILE A 123 -5.85 20.80 13.15
C ILE A 123 -5.02 19.86 12.29
N THR A 124 -4.32 20.39 11.30
CA THR A 124 -3.46 19.61 10.40
C THR A 124 -2.05 19.42 10.96
N LYS A 125 -1.43 18.28 10.65
CA LYS A 125 -0.03 17.99 11.00
C LYS A 125 0.87 18.38 9.83
N ILE A 126 1.90 19.19 10.09
CA ILE A 126 2.95 19.48 9.10
C ILE A 126 3.85 18.24 8.93
N LYS A 127 4.00 17.77 7.68
CA LYS A 127 4.90 16.67 7.30
C LYS A 127 6.34 17.19 7.20
N GLY A 128 7.34 16.35 7.47
CA GLY A 128 8.77 16.66 7.29
C GLY A 128 9.40 17.67 8.27
N ALA A 129 8.61 18.42 9.04
CA ALA A 129 9.13 19.42 9.98
C ALA A 129 9.79 18.78 11.21
N THR A 130 10.69 19.50 11.88
CA THR A 130 11.36 19.08 13.11
C THR A 130 10.36 18.90 14.27
N PRO A 131 10.73 18.17 15.35
CA PRO A 131 9.85 17.99 16.50
C PRO A 131 9.36 19.31 17.14
N SER A 132 10.20 20.34 17.19
CA SER A 132 9.87 21.66 17.75
C SER A 132 8.87 22.41 16.87
N GLU A 133 9.05 22.39 15.56
CA GLU A 133 8.14 23.01 14.59
C GLU A 133 6.76 22.34 14.59
N ARG A 134 6.72 21.00 14.65
CA ARG A 134 5.44 20.26 14.77
C ARG A 134 4.71 20.61 16.06
N ARG A 135 5.44 20.81 17.17
CA ARG A 135 4.86 21.22 18.44
C ARG A 135 4.31 22.65 18.36
N LYS A 136 5.04 23.57 17.76
CA LYS A 136 4.61 24.96 17.55
C LYS A 136 3.34 25.04 16.70
N ALA A 137 3.32 24.36 15.55
CA ALA A 137 2.16 24.32 14.66
C ALA A 137 0.93 23.69 15.33
N ARG A 138 1.12 22.67 16.18
CA ARG A 138 0.02 22.10 16.98
C ARG A 138 -0.52 23.11 17.98
N MET A 139 0.35 23.83 18.70
CA MET A 139 -0.08 24.85 19.66
C MET A 139 -0.84 25.99 19.00
N GLU A 140 -0.39 26.42 17.82
CA GLU A 140 -1.06 27.43 17.00
C GLU A 140 -2.40 26.94 16.46
N GLY A 141 -2.46 25.69 15.99
CA GLY A 141 -3.69 25.04 15.58
C GLY A 141 -4.71 24.92 16.71
N VAL A 142 -4.28 24.60 17.94
CA VAL A 142 -5.14 24.58 19.13
C VAL A 142 -5.66 25.98 19.45
N LYS A 143 -4.84 27.02 19.30
CA LYS A 143 -5.25 28.42 19.52
C LYS A 143 -6.31 28.88 18.51
N ASN A 144 -6.18 28.44 17.27
CA ASN A 144 -7.06 28.84 16.16
C ASN A 144 -8.22 27.85 15.95
N TYR A 145 -8.34 26.83 16.79
CA TYR A 145 -9.38 25.81 16.68
C TYR A 145 -10.75 26.42 16.97
N ARG A 146 -11.68 26.22 16.04
CA ARG A 146 -13.09 26.58 16.21
C ARG A 146 -13.95 25.33 16.05
N PRO A 147 -14.76 24.93 17.05
CA PRO A 147 -15.70 23.83 16.89
C PRO A 147 -16.64 24.07 15.69
N PRO A 148 -17.06 23.01 14.98
CA PRO A 148 -18.09 23.15 13.96
C PRO A 148 -19.40 23.60 14.62
N GLU A 149 -20.08 24.56 14.00
CA GLU A 149 -21.43 24.95 14.42
C GLU A 149 -22.40 23.85 14.00
N GLU A 150 -23.22 23.36 14.93
CA GLU A 150 -24.25 22.35 14.64
C GLU A 150 -25.31 22.98 13.73
N GLU A 151 -25.36 22.57 12.46
CA GLU A 151 -26.45 22.97 11.55
C GLU A 151 -27.78 22.43 12.11
N LYS A 152 -28.70 23.35 12.41
CA LYS A 152 -30.05 23.08 12.96
C LYS A 152 -31.10 23.04 11.85
#